data_AF-A0A497NQC1-F1
#
_entry.id   AF-A0A497NQC1-F1
#
_cell.length_a   1.000
_cell.length_b   1.000
_cell.length_c   1.000
_cell.angle_alpha   90.00
_cell.angle_beta   90.00
_cell.angle_gamma   90.00
#
_symmetry.space_group_name_H-M   'P 1'
#
loop_
_entity.id
_entity.type
_entity.pdbx_description
1 polymer ?
#
loop_
_entity_poly.entity_id
_entity_poly.type
_entity_poly.pdbx_seq_one_letter_code
_entity_poly.pdbx_strand_id
1 'polypeptide(L)'
;MSSFFTAMEFVITLLFTIIVVWSIYHFPIAISGLLGFLREKSLQDDDDAPYTPRVSVIVPVKNGARVLDRLMSSLLSLDYPREQMEVILVEDGSIDGSYQLCKRYEKRFPRLVRVFHRERSRGKPDALSYATEKASGEILA
;
A
#
# COMPACT_ATOMS: atom_id res chain seq x y z
N MET A 1 -25.50 -50.56 -36.96
CA MET A 1 -25.45 -49.15 -37.42
C MET A 1 -26.04 -48.18 -36.39
N SER A 2 -27.24 -48.44 -35.85
CA SER A 2 -27.94 -47.56 -34.89
C SER A 2 -27.20 -47.32 -33.57
N SER A 3 -26.62 -48.36 -32.96
CA SER A 3 -25.92 -48.22 -31.66
C SER A 3 -24.68 -47.32 -31.72
N PHE A 4 -23.94 -47.34 -32.84
CA PHE A 4 -22.79 -46.45 -33.04
C PHE A 4 -23.21 -44.99 -33.18
N PHE A 5 -24.32 -44.74 -33.88
CA PHE A 5 -24.88 -43.41 -34.05
C PHE A 5 -25.35 -42.81 -32.71
N THR A 6 -26.07 -43.60 -31.90
CA THR A 6 -26.50 -43.18 -30.55
C THR A 6 -25.32 -42.92 -29.61
N ALA A 7 -24.25 -43.72 -29.69
CA ALA A 7 -23.04 -43.48 -28.90
C ALA A 7 -22.35 -42.16 -29.28
N MET A 8 -22.29 -41.86 -30.58
CA MET A 8 -21.72 -40.61 -31.09
C MET A 8 -22.54 -39.39 -30.65
N GLU A 9 -23.88 -39.45 -30.73
CA GLU A 9 -24.77 -38.39 -30.25
C GLU A 9 -24.61 -38.13 -28.75
N PHE A 10 -24.44 -39.19 -27.95
CA PHE A 10 -24.21 -39.06 -26.51
C PHE A 10 -22.91 -38.32 -26.21
N VAL A 11 -21.82 -38.67 -26.91
CA VAL A 11 -20.51 -38.00 -26.75
C VAL A 11 -20.60 -36.52 -27.13
N ILE A 12 -21.26 -36.21 -28.25
CA ILE A 12 -21.44 -34.81 -28.69
C ILE A 12 -22.24 -34.02 -27.65
N THR A 13 -23.34 -34.60 -27.16
CA THR A 13 -24.18 -33.96 -26.14
C THR A 13 -23.41 -33.72 -24.84
N LEU A 14 -22.59 -34.69 -24.42
CA LEU A 14 -21.74 -34.58 -23.23
C LEU A 14 -20.69 -33.47 -23.37
N LEU A 15 -20.03 -33.37 -24.53
CA LEU A 15 -19.04 -32.31 -24.77
C LEU A 15 -19.71 -30.93 -24.80
N PHE A 16 -20.89 -30.83 -25.41
CA PHE A 16 -21.66 -29.59 -25.46
C PHE A 16 -22.05 -29.11 -24.06
N THR A 17 -22.53 -30.00 -23.18
CA THR A 17 -22.91 -29.62 -21.82
C THR A 17 -21.71 -29.17 -20.99
N ILE A 18 -20.54 -29.81 -21.15
CA ILE A 18 -19.31 -29.39 -20.47
C ILE A 18 -18.91 -27.98 -20.88
N ILE A 19 -18.94 -27.65 -22.17
CA ILE A 19 -18.60 -26.31 -22.67
C ILE A 19 -19.57 -25.26 -22.12
N VAL A 20 -20.87 -25.54 -22.14
CA VAL A 20 -21.89 -24.61 -21.62
C VAL A 20 -21.68 -24.34 -20.12
N VAL A 21 -21.45 -25.38 -19.32
CA VAL A 21 -21.17 -25.22 -17.88
C VAL A 21 -19.90 -24.41 -17.65
N TRP A 22 -18.84 -24.68 -18.43
CA TRP A 22 -17.57 -23.97 -18.32
C TRP A 22 -17.70 -22.48 -18.66
N SER A 23 -18.47 -22.14 -19.71
CA SER A 23 -18.77 -20.75 -20.08
C SER A 23 -19.60 -20.03 -19.01
N ILE A 24 -20.63 -20.68 -18.47
CA ILE A 24 -21.46 -20.11 -17.38
C ILE A 24 -20.61 -19.81 -16.15
N TYR A 25 -19.67 -20.70 -15.80
CA TYR A 25 -18.77 -20.49 -14.67
C TYR A 25 -17.82 -19.29 -14.85
N HIS A 26 -17.30 -19.07 -16.05
CA HIS A 26 -16.34 -17.98 -16.32
C HIS A 26 -17.01 -16.63 -16.63
N PHE A 27 -18.29 -16.62 -17.02
CA PHE A 27 -19.01 -15.41 -17.41
C PHE A 27 -19.06 -14.33 -16.30
N PRO A 28 -19.28 -14.64 -15.01
CA PRO A 28 -19.21 -13.66 -13.93
C PRO A 28 -17.83 -13.00 -13.78
N ILE A 29 -16.74 -13.75 -14.01
CA ILE A 29 -15.37 -13.24 -13.94
C ILE A 29 -15.15 -12.22 -15.07
N ALA A 30 -15.55 -12.56 -16.29
CA ALA A 30 -15.46 -11.66 -17.44
C ALA A 30 -16.31 -10.39 -17.26
N ILE A 31 -17.54 -10.52 -16.73
CA ILE A 31 -18.39 -9.37 -16.38
C ILE A 31 -17.75 -8.51 -15.31
N SER A 32 -17.21 -9.10 -14.25
CA SER A 32 -16.56 -8.33 -13.18
C SER A 32 -15.35 -7.55 -13.68
N GLY A 33 -14.58 -8.12 -14.61
CA GLY A 33 -13.49 -7.43 -15.29
C GLY A 33 -13.97 -6.30 -16.19
N LEU A 34 -15.03 -6.54 -16.99
CA LEU A 34 -15.59 -5.53 -17.89
C LEU A 34 -16.25 -4.37 -17.11
N LEU A 35 -17.04 -4.67 -16.09
CA LEU A 35 -17.67 -3.67 -15.22
C LEU A 35 -16.61 -2.89 -14.41
N GLY A 36 -15.55 -3.56 -13.95
CA GLY A 36 -14.42 -2.91 -13.29
C GLY A 36 -13.75 -1.88 -14.20
N PHE A 37 -13.49 -2.25 -15.45
CA PHE A 37 -12.87 -1.37 -16.45
C PHE A 37 -13.75 -0.16 -16.81
N LEU A 38 -15.06 -0.36 -16.93
CA LEU A 38 -16.02 0.73 -17.20
C LEU A 38 -16.17 1.67 -15.99
N ARG A 39 -16.08 1.14 -14.76
CA ARG A 39 -16.11 1.94 -13.53
C ARG A 39 -14.84 2.76 -13.33
N GLU A 40 -13.68 2.20 -13.65
CA GLU A 40 -12.39 2.90 -13.59
C GLU A 40 -12.37 4.15 -14.47
N LYS A 41 -12.95 4.06 -15.67
CA LYS A 41 -13.09 5.20 -16.58
C LYS A 41 -14.05 6.29 -16.06
N SER A 42 -15.01 5.93 -15.20
CA SER A 42 -16.01 6.85 -14.65
C SER A 42 -15.56 7.54 -13.36
N LEU A 43 -14.51 7.06 -12.67
CA LEU A 43 -13.98 7.68 -11.45
C LEU A 43 -12.94 8.77 -11.75
N GLN A 44 -12.75 9.10 -13.02
CA GLN A 44 -11.76 10.07 -13.49
C GLN A 44 -12.35 11.47 -13.77
N ASP A 45 -13.61 11.73 -13.40
CA ASP A 45 -14.25 13.04 -13.50
C ASP A 45 -14.77 13.50 -12.12
N ASP A 46 -14.59 14.80 -11.85
CA ASP A 46 -15.26 15.66 -10.84
C ASP A 46 -14.49 16.23 -9.61
N ASP A 47 -13.17 16.50 -9.68
CA ASP A 47 -12.58 17.56 -8.84
C ASP A 47 -11.27 18.12 -9.46
N ASP A 48 -11.33 19.32 -10.06
CA ASP A 48 -10.24 19.96 -10.83
C ASP A 48 -9.10 20.57 -9.97
N ALA A 49 -9.12 20.34 -8.65
CA ALA A 49 -7.98 20.62 -7.79
C ALA A 49 -7.28 19.30 -7.42
N PRO A 50 -5.96 19.17 -7.59
CA PRO A 50 -5.25 17.98 -7.12
C PRO A 50 -5.50 17.84 -5.62
N TYR A 51 -6.16 16.75 -5.22
CA TYR A 51 -6.36 16.39 -3.83
C TYR A 51 -4.99 16.16 -3.18
N THR A 52 -4.49 17.17 -2.46
CA THR A 52 -3.21 17.16 -1.75
C THR A 52 -3.44 17.23 -0.24
N PRO A 53 -3.89 16.11 0.38
CA PRO A 53 -4.15 16.06 1.82
C PRO A 53 -2.86 16.22 2.62
N ARG A 54 -2.98 16.43 3.93
CA ARG A 54 -1.78 16.38 4.79
C ARG A 54 -1.39 14.93 5.04
N VAL A 55 -0.12 14.57 4.80
CA VAL A 55 0.40 13.19 4.95
C VAL A 55 1.40 13.11 6.09
N SER A 56 1.24 12.14 6.98
CA SER A 56 2.25 11.76 7.98
C SER A 56 2.90 10.45 7.57
N VAL A 57 4.18 10.50 7.18
CA VAL A 57 4.99 9.32 6.88
C VAL A 57 5.61 8.80 8.18
N ILE A 58 5.20 7.62 8.63
CA ILE A 58 5.63 7.03 9.89
C ILE A 58 6.74 6.01 9.62
N VAL A 59 7.91 6.26 10.19
CA VAL A 59 9.09 5.41 10.03
C VAL A 59 9.53 4.87 11.39
N PRO A 60 9.17 3.62 11.75
CA PRO A 60 9.74 2.97 12.93
C PRO A 60 11.21 2.61 12.66
N VAL A 61 12.09 3.00 13.57
CA VAL A 61 13.54 2.82 13.44
C VAL A 61 14.05 1.99 14.61
N LYS A 62 14.57 0.79 14.31
CA LYS A 62 15.32 -0.04 15.25
C LYS A 62 16.51 -0.67 14.55
N ASN A 63 17.72 -0.33 14.99
CA ASN A 63 18.98 -0.75 14.36
C ASN A 63 19.01 -0.50 12.83
N GLY A 64 18.57 0.69 12.43
CA GLY A 64 18.39 1.11 11.03
C GLY A 64 19.50 2.00 10.47
N ALA A 65 20.64 2.15 11.15
CA ALA A 65 21.66 3.14 10.78
C ALA A 65 22.18 2.97 9.34
N ARG A 66 22.21 1.74 8.83
CA ARG A 66 22.67 1.42 7.47
C ARG A 66 21.68 1.77 6.36
N VAL A 67 20.39 1.90 6.69
CA VAL A 67 19.31 2.06 5.69
C VAL A 67 18.62 3.41 5.78
N LEU A 68 18.69 4.06 6.95
CA LEU A 68 17.96 5.30 7.22
C LEU A 68 18.38 6.44 6.27
N ASP A 69 19.66 6.56 5.91
CA ASP A 69 20.11 7.60 4.99
C ASP A 69 19.51 7.46 3.58
N ARG A 70 19.46 6.22 3.06
CA ARG A 70 18.83 5.96 1.76
C ARG A 70 17.33 6.22 1.82
N LEU A 71 16.67 5.79 2.88
CA LEU A 71 15.24 6.02 3.10
C LEU A 71 14.93 7.52 3.15
N MET A 72 15.68 8.28 3.94
CA MET A 72 15.49 9.72 4.04
C MET A 72 15.79 10.42 2.73
N SER A 73 16.79 10.00 1.96
CA SER A 73 17.03 10.53 0.61
C SER A 73 15.82 10.35 -0.30
N SER A 74 15.15 9.19 -0.25
CA SER A 74 13.93 8.93 -1.02
C SER A 74 12.75 9.79 -0.56
N LEU A 75 12.52 9.92 0.75
CA LEU A 75 11.45 10.79 1.28
C LEU A 75 11.71 12.28 0.95
N LEU A 76 12.97 12.68 0.99
CA LEU A 76 13.40 14.03 0.64
C LEU A 76 13.42 14.28 -0.87
N SER A 77 13.24 13.29 -1.73
CA SER A 77 13.12 13.48 -3.19
C SER A 77 11.67 13.39 -3.69
N LEU A 78 10.69 13.14 -2.82
CA LEU A 78 9.28 13.10 -3.20
C LEU A 78 8.83 14.44 -3.77
N ASP A 79 8.11 14.38 -4.90
CA ASP A 79 7.38 15.52 -5.48
C ASP A 79 6.03 15.69 -4.77
N TYR A 80 6.12 16.04 -3.48
CA TYR A 80 4.97 16.32 -2.63
C TYR A 80 5.20 17.63 -1.88
N PRO A 81 4.19 18.51 -1.72
CA PRO A 81 4.35 19.77 -0.99
C PRO A 81 4.87 19.52 0.42
N ARG A 82 5.97 20.19 0.80
CA ARG A 82 6.66 19.94 2.08
C ARG A 82 5.82 20.39 3.27
N GLU A 83 4.99 21.39 3.06
CA GLU A 83 4.07 21.96 4.05
C GLU A 83 2.92 21.00 4.35
N GLN A 84 2.59 20.12 3.40
CA GLN A 84 1.56 19.08 3.52
C GLN A 84 2.13 17.74 3.96
N MET A 85 3.43 17.64 4.27
CA MET A 85 4.06 16.39 4.69
C MET A 85 4.75 16.55 6.04
N GLU A 86 4.68 15.51 6.86
CA GLU A 86 5.61 15.31 7.96
C GLU A 86 6.18 13.89 7.91
N VAL A 87 7.40 13.74 8.41
CA VAL A 87 8.08 12.46 8.58
C VAL A 87 8.32 12.24 10.07
N ILE A 88 7.70 11.21 10.61
CA ILE A 88 7.79 10.86 12.03
C ILE A 88 8.72 9.65 12.16
N LEU A 89 9.92 9.88 12.67
CA LEU A 89 10.87 8.82 13.00
C LEU A 89 10.62 8.36 14.44
N VAL A 90 10.14 7.13 14.63
CA VAL A 90 9.99 6.54 15.96
C VAL A 90 11.15 5.60 16.23
N GLU A 91 12.12 6.10 16.99
CA GLU A 91 13.32 5.36 17.36
C GLU A 91 13.05 4.49 18.60
N ASP A 92 13.30 3.19 18.48
CA ASP A 92 12.82 2.17 19.40
C ASP A 92 13.97 1.37 20.06
N GLY A 93 14.87 2.08 20.76
CA GLY A 93 15.92 1.50 21.59
C GLY A 93 17.06 0.86 20.80
N SER A 94 17.53 1.52 19.74
CA SER A 94 18.64 1.06 18.90
C SER A 94 20.00 1.19 19.60
N ILE A 95 20.92 0.31 19.22
CA ILE A 95 22.29 0.26 19.76
C ILE A 95 23.37 0.57 18.70
N ASP A 96 22.97 0.83 17.46
CA ASP A 96 23.84 0.96 16.28
C ASP A 96 24.07 2.42 15.84
N GLY A 97 23.70 3.39 16.67
CA GLY A 97 23.80 4.82 16.33
C GLY A 97 22.58 5.38 15.57
N SER A 98 21.52 4.59 15.35
CA SER A 98 20.30 5.05 14.66
C SER A 98 19.68 6.29 15.31
N TYR A 99 19.66 6.37 16.64
CA TYR A 99 19.09 7.53 17.33
C TYR A 99 19.81 8.84 17.02
N GLN A 100 21.14 8.82 17.03
CA GLN A 100 21.94 9.99 16.68
C GLN A 100 21.68 10.39 15.22
N LEU A 101 21.54 9.42 14.32
CA LEU A 101 21.21 9.68 12.93
C LEU A 101 19.80 10.29 12.77
N CYS A 102 18.79 9.76 13.45
CA CYS A 102 17.44 10.35 13.50
C CYS A 102 17.48 11.81 13.97
N LYS A 103 18.16 12.09 15.09
CA LYS A 103 18.30 13.45 15.63
C LYS A 103 19.03 14.40 14.68
N ARG A 104 19.97 13.92 13.86
CA ARG A 104 20.59 14.74 12.80
C ARG A 104 19.55 15.17 11.76
N TYR A 105 18.66 14.28 11.33
CA TYR A 105 17.60 14.62 10.37
C TYR A 105 16.59 15.61 10.93
N GLU A 106 16.15 15.43 12.18
CA GLU A 106 15.27 16.39 12.85
C GLU A 106 15.89 17.79 12.91
N LYS A 107 17.18 17.88 13.29
CA LYS A 107 17.91 19.16 13.30
C LYS A 107 18.04 19.80 11.92
N ARG A 108 18.26 18.98 10.88
CA ARG A 108 18.44 19.45 9.51
C ARG A 108 17.13 19.90 8.86
N PHE A 109 16.01 19.27 9.23
CA PHE A 109 14.69 19.52 8.65
C PHE A 109 13.61 19.69 9.73
N PRO A 110 13.70 20.70 10.61
CA PRO A 110 12.86 20.81 11.81
C PRO A 110 11.37 21.05 11.52
N ARG A 111 11.02 21.48 10.30
CA ARG A 111 9.63 21.65 9.87
C ARG A 111 9.01 20.41 9.23
N LEU A 112 9.84 19.44 8.84
CA LEU A 112 9.42 18.25 8.10
C LEU A 112 9.61 16.97 8.92
N VAL A 113 10.68 16.87 9.72
CA VAL A 113 11.07 15.65 10.43
C VAL A 113 10.92 15.84 11.93
N ARG A 114 10.24 14.90 12.58
CA ARG A 114 10.09 14.83 14.04
C ARG A 114 10.57 13.47 14.53
N VAL A 115 11.32 13.44 15.63
CA VAL A 115 11.87 12.21 16.19
C VAL A 115 11.31 11.94 17.58
N PHE A 116 10.78 10.74 17.77
CA PHE A 116 10.39 10.25 19.09
C PHE A 116 11.31 9.10 19.48
N HIS A 117 11.96 9.23 20.63
CA HIS A 117 12.82 8.20 21.19
C HIS A 117 12.07 7.39 22.24
N ARG A 118 12.30 6.08 22.23
CA ARG A 118 11.76 5.14 23.19
C ARG A 118 12.90 4.29 23.74
N GLU A 119 13.08 4.32 25.05
CA GLU A 119 14.20 3.62 25.70
C GLU A 119 14.14 2.10 25.56
N ARG A 120 12.93 1.53 25.55
CA ARG A 120 12.70 0.09 25.46
C ARG A 120 11.79 -0.24 24.30
N SER A 121 12.30 -1.11 23.43
CA SER A 121 11.53 -1.65 22.32
C SER A 121 10.44 -2.59 22.81
N ARG A 122 9.22 -2.34 22.33
CA ARG A 122 8.06 -3.25 22.49
C ARG A 122 7.60 -3.82 21.15
N GLY A 123 8.42 -3.66 20.11
CA GLY A 123 8.16 -4.14 18.77
C GLY A 123 7.53 -3.10 17.85
N LYS A 124 7.56 -3.40 16.55
CA LYS A 124 7.10 -2.50 15.48
C LYS A 124 5.63 -2.07 15.62
N PRO A 125 4.65 -2.95 15.94
CA PRO A 125 3.25 -2.54 16.06
C PRO A 125 3.04 -1.46 17.11
N ASP A 126 3.67 -1.61 18.27
CA ASP A 126 3.56 -0.66 19.38
C ASP A 126 4.27 0.67 19.05
N ALA A 127 5.40 0.64 18.33
CA ALA A 127 6.03 1.86 17.81
C ALA A 127 5.15 2.61 16.79
N LEU A 128 4.44 1.87 15.92
CA LEU A 128 3.48 2.45 14.96
C LEU A 128 2.27 3.04 15.68
N SER A 129 1.66 2.30 16.62
CA SER A 129 0.55 2.83 17.43
C SER A 129 0.94 4.09 18.18
N TYR A 130 2.13 4.12 18.77
CA TYR A 130 2.66 5.33 19.40
C TYR A 130 2.76 6.50 18.40
N ALA A 131 3.20 6.23 17.17
CA ALA A 131 3.32 7.26 16.14
C ALA A 131 1.95 7.80 15.68
N THR A 132 0.93 6.94 15.57
CA THR A 132 -0.41 7.36 15.13
C THR A 132 -1.02 8.42 16.03
N GLU A 133 -0.74 8.39 17.34
CA GLU A 133 -1.20 9.41 18.29
C GLU A 133 -0.45 10.76 18.16
N LYS A 134 0.69 10.77 17.47
CA LYS A 134 1.55 11.96 17.28
C LYS A 134 1.43 12.56 15.88
N ALA A 135 0.85 11.81 14.95
CA ALA A 135 0.62 12.21 13.58
C ALA A 135 -0.49 13.27 13.49
N SER A 136 -0.33 14.19 12.54
CA SER A 136 -1.25 15.29 12.28
C SER A 136 -1.79 15.29 10.84
N GLY A 137 -1.34 14.35 10.02
CA GLY A 137 -1.82 14.11 8.67
C GLY A 137 -3.21 13.49 8.66
N GLU A 138 -3.96 13.84 7.63
CA GLU A 138 -5.20 13.16 7.25
C GLU A 138 -4.92 11.74 6.77
N ILE A 139 -3.80 11.55 6.05
CA ILE A 139 -3.33 10.25 5.58
C ILE A 139 -2.08 9.84 6.36
N LEU A 140 -2.05 8.56 6.76
CA LEU A 140 -0.89 7.93 7.37
C LEU A 140 -0.26 6.97 6.36
N ALA A 141 1.06 7.10 6.15
CA ALA A 141 1.85 6.30 5.22
C ALA A 141 3.01 5.58 5.92
#